data_AF-A0AAN6WA47-F1
#
_entry.id   AF-A0AAN6WA47-F1
#
_cell.length_a   1.000
_cell.length_b   1.000
_cell.length_c   1.000
_cell.angle_alpha   90.00
_cell.angle_beta   90.00
_cell.angle_gamma   90.00
#
_symmetry.space_group_name_H-M   'P 1'
#
loop_
_entity.id
_entity.type
_entity.pdbx_description
1 polymer ?
#
loop_
_entity_poly.entity_id
_entity_poly.type
_entity_poly.pdbx_seq_one_letter_code
_entity_poly.pdbx_strand_id
1 'polypeptide(L)'
;MNASGSESSKNRGGRKGTDPNDLIEAALQDGLTEDKSEIDGDPVRKTLSDTTEPRYDEMMKIWEAYAAKFEVSGPFDMRAMKHFTETVARSTKCRLDKSLGRPTVRSIRVKMQRFMSQWQRATNTSIPAIVRESVCYYIQDVFRYKIPLWVEEKAPKYLTIENYTAMEEHLWLIDHHNYMHEGSRVDESTLLKLHAYTGARLREICNAKYKDLLCMVAWQDGEPEIKIGFKRDLAKGMQDTPKKPKHPLYERLKPTRPLFANRLLFLLAIIISAGTFKNYKTIDDVLDARPNPRSNFRIMEWRDEVLDDLVFPEMSVNGPTKKIKNATAWGAQCSAWGSIDGCKKSVLRIGNWRLAAQKGSNALI
;
A
#
# COMPACT_ATOMS: atom_id res chain seq x y z
N MET A 1 46.06 -11.32 -57.55
CA MET A 1 46.21 -12.03 -56.27
C MET A 1 45.37 -11.27 -55.25
N ASN A 2 44.22 -11.85 -54.89
CA ASN A 2 43.18 -11.20 -54.11
C ASN A 2 43.58 -11.11 -52.63
N ALA A 3 43.55 -9.90 -52.09
CA ALA A 3 43.54 -9.66 -50.65
C ALA A 3 42.08 -9.71 -50.17
N SER A 4 41.72 -10.78 -49.46
CA SER A 4 40.47 -10.86 -48.71
C SER A 4 40.81 -11.12 -47.24
N GLY A 5 40.98 -10.02 -46.50
CA GLY A 5 40.90 -10.05 -45.05
C GLY A 5 39.44 -10.21 -44.66
N SER A 6 39.07 -11.38 -44.13
CA SER A 6 37.77 -11.57 -43.51
C SER A 6 37.84 -11.21 -42.03
N GLU A 7 36.99 -10.26 -41.68
CA GLU A 7 36.77 -9.71 -40.35
C GLU A 7 36.43 -10.81 -39.34
N SER A 8 37.13 -10.80 -38.20
CA SER A 8 36.76 -11.56 -37.02
C SER A 8 35.45 -11.00 -36.45
N SER A 9 34.32 -11.63 -36.77
CA SER A 9 33.05 -11.32 -36.12
C SER A 9 33.10 -11.78 -34.65
N LYS A 10 33.13 -10.80 -33.74
CA LYS A 10 32.92 -11.04 -32.32
C LYS A 10 31.48 -11.52 -32.13
N ASN A 11 31.29 -12.83 -32.08
CA ASN A 11 30.03 -13.44 -31.68
C ASN A 11 29.71 -13.00 -30.25
N ARG A 12 28.70 -12.13 -30.11
CA ARG A 12 28.07 -11.80 -28.84
C ARG A 12 27.47 -13.07 -28.28
N GLY A 13 27.97 -13.53 -27.13
CA GLY A 13 27.57 -14.76 -26.47
C GLY A 13 26.08 -14.76 -26.13
N GLY A 14 25.28 -15.40 -26.99
CA GLY A 14 24.04 -16.02 -26.54
C GLY A 14 24.41 -17.17 -25.61
N ARG A 15 23.74 -17.28 -24.46
CA ARG A 15 23.87 -18.46 -23.60
C ARG A 15 23.54 -19.69 -24.46
N LYS A 16 24.55 -20.49 -24.79
CA LYS A 16 24.31 -21.86 -25.28
C LYS A 16 23.48 -22.55 -24.20
N GLY A 17 22.42 -23.25 -24.61
CA GLY A 17 21.64 -24.05 -23.67
C GLY A 17 22.55 -25.10 -23.05
N THR A 18 22.64 -25.12 -21.72
CA THR A 18 23.31 -26.19 -20.98
C THR A 18 22.52 -27.48 -21.16
N ASP A 19 23.20 -28.62 -21.29
CA ASP A 19 22.56 -29.93 -21.35
C ASP A 19 21.72 -30.14 -20.07
N PRO A 20 20.45 -30.59 -20.16
CA PRO A 20 19.64 -30.87 -18.99
C PRO A 20 20.27 -31.84 -17.99
N ASN A 21 21.06 -32.81 -18.45
CA ASN A 21 21.73 -33.78 -17.58
C ASN A 21 22.84 -33.11 -16.75
N ASP A 22 23.61 -32.22 -17.36
CA ASP A 22 24.64 -31.44 -16.65
C ASP A 22 24.01 -30.56 -15.56
N LEU A 23 22.79 -30.07 -15.77
CA LEU A 23 22.05 -29.30 -14.76
C LEU A 23 21.58 -30.17 -13.57
N ILE A 24 21.20 -31.42 -13.83
CA ILE A 24 20.81 -32.37 -12.77
C ILE A 24 22.04 -32.77 -11.96
N GLU A 25 23.15 -33.09 -12.63
CA GLU A 25 24.42 -33.44 -11.98
C GLU A 25 24.92 -32.29 -11.10
N ALA A 26 24.89 -31.06 -11.60
CA ALA A 26 25.24 -29.88 -10.83
C ALA A 26 24.33 -29.68 -9.60
N ALA A 27 23.04 -30.01 -9.71
CA ALA A 27 22.11 -29.92 -8.58
C ALA A 27 22.40 -30.99 -7.52
N LEU A 28 22.72 -32.23 -7.93
CA LEU A 28 23.14 -33.30 -7.01
C LEU A 28 24.43 -32.91 -6.27
N GLN A 29 25.40 -32.33 -6.98
CA GLN A 29 26.64 -31.82 -6.38
C GLN A 29 26.41 -30.66 -5.40
N ASP A 30 25.39 -29.82 -5.64
CA ASP A 30 24.98 -28.73 -4.75
C ASP A 30 24.13 -29.22 -3.56
N GLY A 31 23.84 -30.53 -3.48
CA GLY A 31 23.19 -31.16 -2.33
C GLY A 31 21.72 -31.54 -2.54
N LEU A 32 21.22 -31.61 -3.77
CA LEU A 32 19.92 -32.22 -4.06
C LEU A 32 19.95 -33.71 -3.67
N THR A 33 19.01 -34.13 -2.82
CA THR A 33 18.82 -35.54 -2.47
C THR A 33 18.25 -36.33 -3.65
N GLU A 34 18.77 -37.53 -3.89
CA GLU A 34 18.20 -38.47 -4.86
C GLU A 34 16.87 -39.06 -4.35
N ASP A 35 16.71 -39.15 -3.02
CA ASP A 35 15.50 -39.66 -2.40
C ASP A 35 14.45 -38.56 -2.24
N LYS A 36 13.47 -38.57 -3.14
CA LYS A 36 12.32 -37.65 -3.10
C LYS A 36 11.45 -37.83 -1.85
N SER A 37 11.55 -38.95 -1.15
CA SER A 37 10.75 -39.21 0.06
C SER A 37 11.09 -38.28 1.22
N GLU A 38 12.28 -37.66 1.20
CA GLU A 38 12.69 -36.62 2.16
C GLU A 38 11.98 -35.27 1.91
N ILE A 39 11.36 -35.08 0.74
CA ILE A 39 10.61 -33.88 0.40
C ILE A 39 9.13 -34.14 0.66
N ASP A 40 8.57 -33.39 1.61
CA ASP A 40 7.15 -33.42 1.91
C ASP A 40 6.29 -33.10 0.67
N GLY A 41 5.30 -33.94 0.40
CA GLY A 41 4.34 -33.78 -0.69
C GLY A 41 3.24 -32.75 -0.39
N ASP A 42 3.19 -32.21 0.84
CA ASP A 42 2.19 -31.24 1.23
C ASP A 42 2.34 -29.89 0.49
N PRO A 43 1.23 -29.26 0.09
CA PRO A 43 1.28 -27.95 -0.56
C PRO A 43 1.85 -26.87 0.38
N VAL A 44 2.99 -26.29 0.01
CA VAL A 44 3.54 -25.10 0.69
C VAL A 44 2.71 -23.87 0.32
N ARG A 45 2.24 -23.12 1.33
CA ARG A 45 1.38 -21.94 1.14
C ARG A 45 1.98 -20.71 1.80
N LYS A 46 1.81 -19.55 1.16
CA LYS A 46 2.20 -18.26 1.76
C LYS A 46 1.47 -18.07 3.09
N THR A 47 2.21 -17.70 4.14
CA THR A 47 1.65 -17.36 5.45
C THR A 47 0.68 -16.20 5.32
N LEU A 48 -0.49 -16.33 5.97
CA LEU A 48 -1.45 -15.22 6.03
C LEU A 48 -0.91 -14.16 6.99
N SER A 49 -1.16 -12.89 6.68
CA SER A 49 -0.84 -11.81 7.61
C SER A 49 -1.89 -11.73 8.72
N ASP A 50 -1.54 -11.22 9.89
CA ASP A 50 -2.43 -11.07 11.05
C ASP A 50 -3.71 -10.27 10.72
N THR A 51 -3.64 -9.34 9.77
CA THR A 51 -4.82 -8.57 9.33
C THR A 51 -5.76 -9.32 8.38
N THR A 52 -5.29 -10.44 7.82
CA THR A 52 -5.98 -11.21 6.77
C THR A 52 -6.55 -12.50 7.33
N GLU A 53 -5.81 -13.17 8.20
CA GLU A 53 -6.19 -14.44 8.85
C GLU A 53 -7.59 -14.41 9.50
N PRO A 54 -7.97 -13.40 10.31
CA PRO A 54 -9.31 -13.36 10.90
C PRO A 54 -10.46 -13.39 9.87
N ARG A 55 -10.21 -12.89 8.64
CA ARG A 55 -11.21 -12.90 7.56
C ARG A 55 -11.34 -14.25 6.87
N TYR A 56 -10.31 -15.09 6.97
CA TYR A 56 -10.34 -16.47 6.49
C TYR A 56 -11.06 -17.34 7.53
N ASP A 57 -10.75 -17.16 8.81
CA ASP A 57 -11.40 -17.86 9.92
C ASP A 57 -12.89 -17.54 10.00
N GLU A 58 -13.28 -16.26 9.81
CA GLU A 58 -14.69 -15.86 9.73
C GLU A 58 -15.44 -16.66 8.66
N MET A 59 -14.83 -16.90 7.50
CA MET A 59 -15.46 -17.67 6.42
C MET A 59 -15.59 -19.16 6.76
N MET A 60 -14.64 -19.72 7.51
CA MET A 60 -14.75 -21.10 8.01
C MET A 60 -15.87 -21.24 9.04
N LYS A 61 -15.99 -20.30 9.97
CA LYS A 61 -17.10 -20.29 10.95
C LYS A 61 -18.47 -20.22 10.27
N ILE A 62 -18.59 -19.41 9.21
CA ILE A 62 -19.82 -19.33 8.41
C ILE A 62 -20.09 -20.66 7.69
N TRP A 63 -19.05 -21.33 7.19
CA TRP A 63 -19.17 -22.66 6.59
C TRP A 63 -19.59 -23.71 7.60
N GLU A 64 -18.98 -23.78 8.77
CA GLU A 64 -19.32 -24.74 9.83
C GLU A 64 -20.79 -24.60 10.25
N ALA A 65 -21.26 -23.37 10.46
CA ALA A 65 -22.66 -23.11 10.78
C ALA A 65 -23.62 -23.52 9.63
N TYR A 66 -23.20 -23.31 8.38
CA TYR A 66 -23.94 -23.75 7.20
C TYR A 66 -23.98 -25.29 7.10
N ALA A 67 -22.83 -25.95 7.22
CA ALA A 67 -22.66 -27.38 7.12
C ALA A 67 -23.46 -28.12 8.19
N ALA A 68 -23.45 -27.62 9.44
CA ALA A 68 -24.26 -28.15 10.52
C ALA A 68 -25.76 -28.00 10.26
N LYS A 69 -26.20 -26.85 9.72
CA LYS A 69 -27.62 -26.58 9.48
C LYS A 69 -28.22 -27.36 8.31
N PHE A 70 -27.43 -27.63 7.28
CA PHE A 70 -27.88 -28.29 6.04
C PHE A 70 -27.29 -29.69 5.87
N GLU A 71 -26.68 -30.24 6.92
CA GLU A 71 -26.11 -31.60 6.96
C GLU A 71 -25.14 -31.89 5.80
N VAL A 72 -24.26 -30.93 5.50
CA VAL A 72 -23.29 -31.04 4.41
C VAL A 72 -21.93 -31.46 4.96
N SER A 73 -21.37 -32.55 4.44
CA SER A 73 -20.07 -33.09 4.89
C SER A 73 -18.86 -32.28 4.40
N GLY A 74 -18.96 -31.63 3.23
CA GLY A 74 -17.84 -30.90 2.65
C GLY A 74 -18.17 -30.07 1.41
N PRO A 75 -17.26 -29.19 0.98
CA PRO A 75 -17.46 -28.28 -0.16
C PRO A 75 -17.22 -28.95 -1.53
N PHE A 76 -17.44 -30.25 -1.63
CA PHE A 76 -17.19 -31.04 -2.84
C PHE A 76 -18.43 -31.15 -3.73
N ASP A 77 -19.62 -30.99 -3.14
CA ASP A 77 -20.87 -30.97 -3.90
C ASP A 77 -21.15 -29.59 -4.50
N MET A 78 -21.51 -29.57 -5.78
CA MET A 78 -21.76 -28.35 -6.53
C MET A 78 -23.03 -27.64 -6.06
N ARG A 79 -24.08 -28.37 -5.69
CA ARG A 79 -25.34 -27.76 -5.23
C ARG A 79 -25.14 -27.13 -3.86
N ALA A 80 -24.48 -27.83 -2.94
CA ALA A 80 -24.11 -27.33 -1.63
C ALA A 80 -23.24 -26.07 -1.74
N MET A 81 -22.25 -26.05 -2.62
CA MET A 81 -21.39 -24.87 -2.80
C MET A 81 -22.13 -23.66 -3.38
N LYS A 82 -23.06 -23.88 -4.32
CA LYS A 82 -23.92 -22.80 -4.86
C LYS A 82 -24.89 -22.27 -3.78
N HIS A 83 -25.48 -23.16 -3.00
CA HIS A 83 -26.38 -22.78 -1.91
C HIS A 83 -25.66 -22.06 -0.75
N PHE A 84 -24.45 -22.52 -0.41
CA PHE A 84 -23.57 -21.82 0.51
C PHE A 84 -23.22 -20.41 0.00
N THR A 85 -22.92 -20.28 -1.30
CA THR A 85 -22.69 -18.97 -1.94
C THR A 85 -23.90 -18.05 -1.79
N GLU A 86 -25.13 -18.57 -1.97
CA GLU A 86 -26.34 -17.79 -1.74
C GLU A 86 -26.45 -17.33 -0.27
N THR A 87 -26.12 -18.21 0.68
CA THR A 87 -26.13 -17.92 2.12
C THR A 87 -25.16 -16.80 2.47
N VAL A 88 -23.93 -16.87 1.94
CA VAL A 88 -22.90 -15.84 2.12
C VAL A 88 -23.36 -14.51 1.52
N ALA A 89 -23.97 -14.52 0.35
CA ALA A 89 -24.43 -13.31 -0.30
C ALA A 89 -25.63 -12.66 0.40
N ARG A 90 -26.59 -13.46 0.86
CA ARG A 90 -27.78 -12.96 1.56
C ARG A 90 -27.45 -12.42 2.95
N SER A 91 -26.42 -12.95 3.61
CA SER A 91 -25.95 -12.48 4.92
C SER A 91 -24.95 -11.31 4.85
N THR A 92 -24.37 -11.02 3.69
CA THR A 92 -23.39 -9.94 3.53
C THR A 92 -24.05 -8.59 3.38
N LYS A 93 -23.83 -7.68 4.34
CA LYS A 93 -24.28 -6.29 4.28
C LYS A 93 -23.51 -5.50 3.20
N CYS A 94 -24.22 -4.77 2.33
CA CYS A 94 -23.61 -3.89 1.34
C CYS A 94 -23.26 -2.51 1.91
N ARG A 95 -22.28 -1.85 1.27
CA ARG A 95 -21.86 -0.47 1.54
C ARG A 95 -22.16 0.52 0.40
N LEU A 96 -22.52 0.02 -0.78
CA LEU A 96 -22.64 0.83 -2.01
C LEU A 96 -24.09 1.13 -2.36
N ASP A 97 -24.95 0.11 -2.33
CA ASP A 97 -26.39 0.30 -2.52
C ASP A 97 -27.10 0.34 -1.17
N LYS A 98 -27.56 1.54 -0.77
CA LYS A 98 -28.36 1.73 0.45
C LYS A 98 -29.83 1.35 0.27
N SER A 99 -30.31 1.23 -0.98
CA SER A 99 -31.71 0.98 -1.29
C SER A 99 -32.06 -0.52 -1.24
N LEU A 100 -31.26 -1.39 -1.87
CA LEU A 100 -31.48 -2.84 -1.81
C LEU A 100 -30.53 -3.54 -0.83
N GLY A 101 -29.46 -2.87 -0.37
CA GLY A 101 -28.50 -3.43 0.60
C GLY A 101 -27.71 -4.63 0.08
N ARG A 102 -27.72 -4.92 -1.23
CA ARG A 102 -27.16 -6.14 -1.83
C ARG A 102 -25.67 -6.03 -2.14
N PRO A 103 -24.86 -7.06 -1.83
CA PRO A 103 -23.41 -7.03 -2.06
C PRO A 103 -23.06 -7.02 -3.55
N THR A 104 -21.79 -6.69 -3.85
CA THR A 104 -21.28 -6.73 -5.22
C THR A 104 -20.86 -8.13 -5.63
N VAL A 105 -20.92 -8.44 -6.93
CA VAL A 105 -20.39 -9.69 -7.52
C VAL A 105 -18.95 -9.95 -7.05
N ARG A 106 -18.10 -8.92 -7.11
CA ARG A 106 -16.71 -9.01 -6.66
C ARG A 106 -16.57 -9.34 -5.17
N SER A 107 -17.41 -8.76 -4.32
CA SER A 107 -17.37 -9.01 -2.87
C SER A 107 -17.65 -10.48 -2.53
N ILE A 108 -18.64 -11.06 -3.20
CA ILE A 108 -19.02 -12.46 -3.01
C ILE A 108 -17.94 -13.40 -3.56
N ARG A 109 -17.40 -13.12 -4.75
CA ARG A 109 -16.27 -13.89 -5.29
C ARG A 109 -15.07 -13.91 -4.34
N VAL A 110 -14.71 -12.76 -3.76
CA VAL A 110 -13.59 -12.68 -2.81
C VAL A 110 -13.89 -13.46 -1.53
N LYS A 111 -15.11 -13.41 -1.00
CA LYS A 111 -15.50 -14.20 0.18
C LYS A 111 -15.43 -15.70 -0.10
N MET A 112 -15.95 -16.14 -1.24
CA MET A 112 -15.89 -17.55 -1.65
C MET A 112 -14.45 -18.01 -1.89
N GLN A 113 -13.59 -17.19 -2.51
CA GLN A 113 -12.17 -17.49 -2.65
C GLN A 113 -11.48 -17.67 -1.30
N ARG A 114 -11.74 -16.79 -0.33
CA ARG A 114 -11.18 -16.93 1.03
C ARG A 114 -11.61 -18.22 1.70
N PHE A 115 -12.89 -18.55 1.61
CA PHE A 115 -13.41 -19.82 2.12
C PHE A 115 -12.65 -21.01 1.51
N MET A 116 -12.63 -21.11 0.18
CA MET A 116 -11.99 -22.24 -0.51
C MET A 116 -10.50 -22.35 -0.19
N SER A 117 -9.80 -21.20 -0.08
CA SER A 117 -8.40 -21.17 0.34
C SER A 117 -8.21 -21.56 1.80
N GLN A 118 -9.11 -21.18 2.71
CA GLN A 118 -9.01 -21.56 4.12
C GLN A 118 -9.34 -23.04 4.34
N TRP A 119 -10.36 -23.56 3.64
CA TRP A 119 -10.67 -24.99 3.65
C TRP A 119 -9.46 -25.82 3.27
N GLN A 120 -8.81 -25.47 2.15
CA GLN A 120 -7.63 -26.18 1.69
C GLN A 120 -6.46 -26.06 2.68
N ARG A 121 -6.30 -24.91 3.35
CA ARG A 121 -5.30 -24.72 4.42
C ARG A 121 -5.56 -25.60 5.65
N ALA A 122 -6.81 -25.70 6.08
CA ALA A 122 -7.19 -26.41 7.30
C ALA A 122 -7.23 -27.94 7.12
N THR A 123 -7.52 -28.43 5.91
CA THR A 123 -7.79 -29.86 5.65
C THR A 123 -6.73 -30.53 4.75
N ASN A 124 -5.78 -29.76 4.23
CA ASN A 124 -4.87 -30.16 3.14
C ASN A 124 -5.56 -30.76 1.90
N THR A 125 -6.89 -30.63 1.79
CA THR A 125 -7.69 -31.21 0.73
C THR A 125 -8.13 -30.14 -0.26
N SER A 126 -7.85 -30.35 -1.55
CA SER A 126 -8.28 -29.41 -2.59
C SER A 126 -9.74 -29.62 -2.96
N ILE A 127 -10.47 -28.51 -3.09
CA ILE A 127 -11.79 -28.51 -3.74
C ILE A 127 -11.59 -28.76 -5.24
N PRO A 128 -12.34 -29.68 -5.88
CA PRO A 128 -12.23 -29.93 -7.31
C PRO A 128 -12.38 -28.65 -8.14
N ALA A 129 -11.51 -28.50 -9.16
CA ALA A 129 -11.48 -27.30 -10.00
C ALA A 129 -12.85 -26.99 -10.62
N ILE A 130 -13.57 -28.03 -11.06
CA ILE A 130 -14.92 -27.92 -11.63
C ILE A 130 -15.92 -27.28 -10.66
N VAL A 131 -15.84 -27.57 -9.37
CA VAL A 131 -16.71 -26.97 -8.34
C VAL A 131 -16.34 -25.51 -8.13
N ARG A 132 -15.04 -25.23 -7.96
CA ARG A 132 -14.51 -23.87 -7.75
C ARG A 132 -14.86 -22.92 -8.90
N GLU A 133 -14.67 -23.38 -10.13
CA GLU A 133 -14.96 -22.62 -11.35
C GLU A 133 -16.46 -22.45 -11.55
N SER A 134 -17.24 -23.51 -11.34
CA SER A 134 -18.70 -23.42 -11.42
C SER A 134 -19.28 -22.41 -10.44
N VAL A 135 -18.75 -22.31 -9.21
CA VAL A 135 -19.15 -21.27 -8.25
C VAL A 135 -18.84 -19.87 -8.78
N CYS A 136 -17.67 -19.67 -9.39
CA CYS A 136 -17.29 -18.37 -9.96
C CYS A 136 -18.26 -17.94 -11.08
N TYR A 137 -18.54 -18.83 -12.04
CA TYR A 137 -19.49 -18.57 -13.13
C TYR A 137 -20.91 -18.44 -12.61
N TYR A 138 -21.30 -19.24 -11.62
CA TYR A 138 -22.62 -19.14 -11.00
C TYR A 138 -22.85 -17.77 -10.37
N ILE A 139 -21.88 -17.23 -9.62
CA ILE A 139 -21.98 -15.87 -9.04
C ILE A 139 -22.14 -14.83 -10.16
N GLN A 140 -21.33 -14.95 -11.21
CA GLN A 140 -21.22 -13.93 -12.25
C GLN A 140 -22.39 -13.95 -13.22
N ASP A 141 -22.88 -15.12 -13.64
CA ASP A 141 -23.75 -15.25 -14.82
C ASP A 141 -25.15 -15.77 -14.49
N VAL A 142 -25.38 -16.32 -13.28
CA VAL A 142 -26.69 -16.85 -12.88
C VAL A 142 -27.22 -16.12 -11.66
N PHE A 143 -26.47 -16.19 -10.57
CA PHE A 143 -26.90 -15.72 -9.27
C PHE A 143 -27.06 -14.20 -9.21
N ARG A 144 -26.25 -13.44 -9.96
CA ARG A 144 -26.39 -11.98 -10.06
C ARG A 144 -27.76 -11.51 -10.54
N TYR A 145 -28.48 -12.34 -11.29
CA TYR A 145 -29.81 -12.02 -11.80
C TYR A 145 -30.90 -12.51 -10.83
N LYS A 146 -30.64 -13.60 -10.11
CA LYS A 146 -31.55 -14.19 -9.11
C LYS A 146 -31.68 -13.32 -7.86
N ILE A 147 -30.56 -12.80 -7.37
CA ILE A 147 -30.52 -11.70 -6.41
C ILE A 147 -29.77 -10.61 -7.15
N PRO A 148 -30.37 -9.45 -7.45
CA PRO A 148 -29.73 -8.40 -8.23
C PRO A 148 -28.46 -7.90 -7.52
N LEU A 149 -27.34 -8.60 -7.76
CA LEU A 149 -26.04 -8.29 -7.21
C LEU A 149 -25.51 -7.07 -7.95
N TRP A 150 -24.91 -6.16 -7.22
CA TRP A 150 -24.39 -4.95 -7.84
C TRP A 150 -23.13 -5.30 -8.67
N VAL A 151 -23.16 -4.97 -9.96
CA VAL A 151 -22.09 -5.30 -10.92
C VAL A 151 -21.08 -4.18 -11.04
N GLU A 152 -21.55 -2.94 -10.89
CA GLU A 152 -20.68 -1.78 -10.99
C GLU A 152 -19.62 -1.79 -9.88
N GLU A 153 -18.58 -1.01 -10.10
CA GLU A 153 -17.64 -0.66 -9.04
C GLU A 153 -17.82 0.82 -8.74
N LYS A 154 -17.64 1.19 -7.46
CA LYS A 154 -17.64 2.60 -7.11
C LYS A 154 -16.54 3.30 -7.89
N ALA A 155 -16.91 4.32 -8.67
CA ALA A 155 -15.96 5.12 -9.40
C ALA A 155 -14.84 5.61 -8.44
N PRO A 156 -13.56 5.49 -8.85
CA PRO A 156 -12.47 6.03 -8.06
C PRO A 156 -12.69 7.53 -7.88
N LYS A 157 -12.49 8.00 -6.65
CA LYS A 157 -12.55 9.43 -6.33
C LYS A 157 -11.13 9.93 -6.21
N TYR A 158 -10.89 11.10 -6.79
CA TYR A 158 -9.59 11.74 -6.84
C TYR A 158 -9.61 12.96 -5.94
N LEU A 159 -8.48 13.24 -5.29
CA LEU A 159 -8.24 14.54 -4.68
C LEU A 159 -7.93 15.52 -5.83
N THR A 160 -8.78 16.53 -6.01
CA THR A 160 -8.51 17.62 -6.95
C THR A 160 -7.71 18.72 -6.26
N ILE A 161 -7.19 19.68 -7.03
CA ILE A 161 -6.44 20.81 -6.49
C ILE A 161 -7.34 21.66 -5.59
N GLU A 162 -8.59 21.88 -6.01
CA GLU A 162 -9.58 22.63 -5.26
C GLU A 162 -9.89 21.96 -3.92
N ASN A 163 -10.03 20.62 -3.92
CA ASN A 163 -10.22 19.85 -2.68
C ASN A 163 -9.00 19.97 -1.76
N TYR A 164 -7.78 19.93 -2.31
CA TYR A 164 -6.56 20.07 -1.53
C TYR A 164 -6.47 21.47 -0.90
N THR A 165 -6.74 22.52 -1.66
CA THR A 165 -6.74 23.91 -1.17
C THR A 165 -7.77 24.09 -0.07
N ALA A 166 -9.02 23.67 -0.27
CA ALA A 166 -10.06 23.78 0.74
C ALA A 166 -9.72 23.00 2.02
N MET A 167 -9.09 21.82 1.90
CA MET A 167 -8.64 21.05 3.06
C MET A 167 -7.52 21.76 3.84
N GLU A 168 -6.57 22.42 3.18
CA GLU A 168 -5.54 23.21 3.85
C GLU A 168 -6.12 24.50 4.46
N GLU A 169 -7.09 25.15 3.81
CA GLU A 169 -7.83 26.28 4.39
C GLU A 169 -8.62 25.85 5.63
N HIS A 170 -9.26 24.68 5.60
CA HIS A 170 -9.90 24.09 6.77
C HIS A 170 -8.94 23.78 7.92
N LEU A 171 -7.71 23.36 7.60
CA LEU A 171 -6.70 23.07 8.60
C LEU A 171 -6.14 24.34 9.25
N TRP A 172 -5.94 25.40 8.47
CA TRP A 172 -5.16 26.56 8.91
C TRP A 172 -5.95 27.86 9.10
N LEU A 173 -7.04 28.06 8.38
CA LEU A 173 -7.81 29.31 8.39
C LEU A 173 -9.16 29.16 9.10
N ILE A 174 -9.85 28.04 8.85
CA ILE A 174 -11.19 27.79 9.41
C ILE A 174 -11.00 26.99 10.69
N ASP A 175 -10.78 27.67 11.81
CA ASP A 175 -10.52 27.10 13.15
C ASP A 175 -11.76 26.45 13.79
N HIS A 176 -12.40 25.55 13.06
CA HIS A 176 -13.64 24.87 13.46
C HIS A 176 -13.39 23.57 14.25
N HIS A 177 -12.13 23.13 14.33
CA HIS A 177 -11.76 21.88 14.99
C HIS A 177 -10.78 22.15 16.14
N ASN A 178 -11.22 21.82 17.36
CA ASN A 178 -10.37 21.90 18.53
C ASN A 178 -9.45 20.68 18.58
N TYR A 179 -8.18 20.88 18.22
CA TYR A 179 -7.17 19.84 18.26
C TYR A 179 -6.78 19.52 19.69
N MET A 180 -6.59 18.24 20.00
CA MET A 180 -6.10 17.82 21.32
C MET A 180 -4.73 18.45 21.65
N HIS A 181 -3.93 18.75 20.63
CA HIS A 181 -2.65 19.44 20.72
C HIS A 181 -2.31 20.01 19.34
N GLU A 182 -1.75 21.23 19.27
CA GLU A 182 -1.46 21.94 18.01
C GLU A 182 -0.54 21.17 17.06
N GLY A 183 0.35 20.34 17.59
CA GLY A 183 1.16 19.41 16.78
C GLY A 183 0.32 18.48 15.89
N SER A 184 -0.93 18.19 16.25
CA SER A 184 -1.86 17.38 15.45
C SER A 184 -2.16 18.04 14.11
N ARG A 185 -2.34 19.37 14.09
CA ARG A 185 -2.60 20.15 12.88
C ARG A 185 -1.41 20.10 11.91
N VAL A 186 -0.19 20.22 12.46
CA VAL A 186 1.07 20.10 11.70
C VAL A 186 1.24 18.69 11.13
N ASP A 187 1.01 17.65 11.95
CA ASP A 187 1.03 16.26 11.53
C ASP A 187 0.05 16.00 10.39
N GLU A 188 -1.19 16.44 10.54
CA GLU A 188 -2.26 16.23 9.58
C GLU A 188 -1.98 16.89 8.22
N SER A 189 -1.54 18.15 8.24
CA SER A 189 -1.13 18.86 7.02
C SER A 189 0.06 18.14 6.35
N THR A 190 1.01 17.65 7.14
CA THR A 190 2.14 16.87 6.62
C THR A 190 1.68 15.54 6.01
N LEU A 191 0.85 14.78 6.70
CA LEU A 191 0.33 13.49 6.22
C LEU A 191 -0.49 13.66 4.93
N LEU A 192 -1.29 14.73 4.83
CA LEU A 192 -2.04 15.07 3.61
C LEU A 192 -1.08 15.31 2.43
N LYS A 193 -0.05 16.13 2.63
CA LYS A 193 1.01 16.38 1.63
C LYS A 193 1.73 15.09 1.24
N LEU A 194 2.14 14.28 2.21
CA LEU A 194 2.82 13.00 1.96
C LEU A 194 1.96 12.07 1.12
N HIS A 195 0.67 11.98 1.42
CA HIS A 195 -0.26 11.18 0.62
C HIS A 195 -0.40 11.72 -0.80
N ALA A 196 -0.62 13.03 -0.96
CA ALA A 196 -0.84 13.68 -2.24
C ALA A 196 0.40 13.61 -3.15
N TYR A 197 1.60 13.87 -2.63
CA TYR A 197 2.82 13.97 -3.44
C TYR A 197 3.52 12.66 -3.70
N THR A 198 3.35 11.67 -2.83
CA THR A 198 4.11 10.43 -2.93
C THR A 198 3.24 9.22 -3.32
N GLY A 199 1.92 9.36 -3.27
CA GLY A 199 0.98 8.25 -3.46
C GLY A 199 1.09 7.15 -2.42
N ALA A 200 1.81 7.39 -1.32
CA ALA A 200 1.91 6.43 -0.23
C ALA A 200 0.55 6.16 0.40
N ARG A 201 0.30 4.90 0.72
CA ARG A 201 -0.90 4.52 1.45
C ARG A 201 -0.81 5.04 2.88
N LEU A 202 -1.96 5.30 3.50
CA LEU A 202 -2.01 5.87 4.85
C LEU A 202 -1.19 5.05 5.85
N ARG A 203 -1.28 3.72 5.81
CA ARG A 203 -0.49 2.83 6.69
C ARG A 203 1.02 2.91 6.41
N GLU A 204 1.43 3.17 5.18
CA GLU A 204 2.86 3.34 4.85
C GLU A 204 3.41 4.60 5.51
N ILE A 205 2.63 5.69 5.52
CA ILE A 205 3.06 6.97 6.09
C ILE A 205 2.93 6.98 7.63
N CYS A 206 1.77 6.57 8.17
CA CYS A 206 1.53 6.61 9.62
C CYS A 206 2.43 5.65 10.42
N ASN A 207 2.99 4.62 9.78
CA ASN A 207 3.91 3.68 10.41
C ASN A 207 5.38 3.96 10.06
N ALA A 208 5.67 5.05 9.35
CA ALA A 208 7.04 5.38 8.98
C ALA A 208 7.88 5.69 10.22
N LYS A 209 9.07 5.09 10.27
CA LYS A 209 10.10 5.35 11.28
C LYS A 209 11.21 6.21 10.71
N TYR A 210 12.03 6.85 11.54
CA TYR A 210 13.13 7.68 11.04
C TYR A 210 14.11 6.89 10.16
N LYS A 211 14.39 5.62 10.46
CA LYS A 211 15.21 4.75 9.58
C LYS A 211 14.62 4.51 8.19
N ASP A 212 13.32 4.75 8.01
CA ASP A 212 12.63 4.65 6.73
C ASP A 212 12.74 5.96 5.93
N LEU A 213 13.16 7.06 6.54
CA LEU A 213 13.37 8.34 5.87
C LEU A 213 14.84 8.52 5.49
N LEU A 214 15.06 9.16 4.35
CA LEU A 214 16.35 9.65 3.92
C LEU A 214 16.23 11.15 3.67
N CYS A 215 16.83 11.95 4.52
CA CYS A 215 16.89 13.40 4.35
C CYS A 215 18.26 13.80 3.81
N MET A 216 18.29 14.60 2.76
CA MET A 216 19.54 15.09 2.17
C MET A 216 19.38 16.53 1.72
N VAL A 217 20.50 17.25 1.72
CA VAL A 217 20.62 18.54 1.05
C VAL A 217 21.42 18.32 -0.22
N ALA A 218 20.83 18.63 -1.36
CA ALA A 218 21.50 18.64 -2.66
C ALA A 218 21.80 20.09 -3.06
N TRP A 219 22.90 20.31 -3.76
CA TRP A 219 23.26 21.62 -4.29
C TRP A 219 23.13 21.58 -5.81
N GLN A 220 22.26 22.43 -6.35
CA GLN A 220 22.07 22.60 -7.78
C GLN A 220 22.11 24.09 -8.10
N ASP A 221 22.86 24.46 -9.14
CA ASP A 221 22.96 25.84 -9.62
C ASP A 221 23.34 26.87 -8.53
N GLY A 222 24.21 26.47 -7.59
CA GLY A 222 24.67 27.33 -6.48
C GLY A 222 23.67 27.44 -5.31
N GLU A 223 22.57 26.70 -5.37
CA GLU A 223 21.47 26.81 -4.43
C GLU A 223 21.20 25.49 -3.68
N PRO A 224 20.93 25.52 -2.36
CA PRO A 224 20.55 24.34 -1.61
C PRO A 224 19.10 23.92 -1.91
N GLU A 225 18.89 22.61 -2.02
CA GLU A 225 17.59 21.99 -2.15
C GLU A 225 17.49 20.79 -1.21
N ILE A 226 16.53 20.83 -0.29
CA ILE A 226 16.26 19.71 0.60
C ILE A 226 15.42 18.64 -0.12
N LYS A 227 15.79 17.38 0.08
CA LYS A 227 15.09 16.21 -0.46
C LYS A 227 14.83 15.19 0.64
N ILE A 228 13.59 14.74 0.74
CA ILE A 228 13.20 13.67 1.66
C ILE A 228 12.64 12.47 0.88
N GLY A 229 13.33 11.35 0.97
CA GLY A 229 12.89 10.06 0.43
C GLY A 229 12.31 9.16 1.51
N PHE A 230 11.37 8.30 1.12
CA PHE A 230 10.82 7.24 1.96
C PHE A 230 11.22 5.87 1.41
N LYS A 231 11.78 5.01 2.26
CA LYS A 231 11.87 3.57 2.00
C LYS A 231 10.45 3.02 2.00
N ARG A 232 10.13 2.26 0.96
CA ARG A 232 8.77 1.72 0.74
C ARG A 232 8.63 0.30 1.25
N ASP A 233 9.21 0.01 2.41
CA ASP A 233 9.25 -1.36 2.93
C ASP A 233 7.87 -1.88 3.33
N LEU A 234 6.97 -0.98 3.71
CA LEU A 234 5.58 -1.27 4.01
C LEU A 234 4.65 -1.24 2.77
N ALA A 235 5.19 -1.08 1.56
CA ALA A 235 4.38 -0.99 0.35
C ALA A 235 3.62 -2.30 0.08
N LYS A 236 2.29 -2.19 0.08
CA LYS A 236 1.42 -3.35 -0.09
C LYS A 236 1.65 -4.03 -1.45
N GLY A 237 1.98 -5.32 -1.40
CA GLY A 237 2.17 -6.18 -2.58
C GLY A 237 3.57 -6.09 -3.19
N MET A 238 4.50 -5.38 -2.53
CA MET A 238 5.86 -5.13 -3.02
C MET A 238 6.92 -5.54 -1.98
N GLN A 239 6.55 -6.36 -0.99
CA GLN A 239 7.46 -6.77 0.10
C GLN A 239 8.67 -7.51 -0.44
N ASP A 240 8.43 -8.44 -1.37
CA ASP A 240 9.43 -9.32 -1.96
C ASP A 240 10.10 -8.71 -3.20
N THR A 241 9.74 -7.46 -3.55
CA THR A 241 10.23 -6.79 -4.77
C THR A 241 11.39 -5.85 -4.45
N PRO A 242 12.56 -6.02 -5.08
CA PRO A 242 13.71 -5.13 -4.84
C PRO A 242 13.50 -3.72 -5.47
N LYS A 243 12.75 -3.64 -6.57
CA LYS A 243 12.45 -2.38 -7.27
C LYS A 243 11.16 -1.74 -6.71
N LYS A 244 11.29 -1.02 -5.59
CA LYS A 244 10.17 -0.30 -4.97
C LYS A 244 10.00 1.11 -5.56
N PRO A 245 8.78 1.68 -5.62
CA PRO A 245 8.55 3.04 -6.10
C PRO A 245 9.35 4.07 -5.30
N LYS A 246 10.04 4.98 -6.00
CA LYS A 246 10.80 6.07 -5.39
C LYS A 246 10.15 7.39 -5.80
N HIS A 247 9.36 7.96 -4.89
CA HIS A 247 8.77 9.29 -5.06
C HIS A 247 9.30 10.20 -3.95
N PRO A 248 10.56 10.66 -4.03
CA PRO A 248 11.10 11.61 -3.07
C PRO A 248 10.37 12.94 -3.18
N LEU A 249 10.33 13.64 -2.05
CA LEU A 249 9.83 14.99 -1.94
C LEU A 249 10.97 15.95 -2.15
N TYR A 250 10.69 16.97 -2.94
CA TYR A 250 11.62 18.04 -3.28
C TYR A 250 11.07 19.32 -2.65
N GLU A 251 11.96 20.10 -2.02
CA GLU A 251 11.64 21.42 -1.49
C GLU A 251 11.22 22.37 -2.60
N ARG A 252 12.03 22.44 -3.66
CA ARG A 252 11.86 23.38 -4.75
C ARG A 252 11.11 22.74 -5.90
N LEU A 253 10.19 23.51 -6.46
CA LEU A 253 9.46 23.17 -7.67
C LEU A 253 9.42 24.39 -8.56
N LYS A 254 9.46 24.17 -9.87
CA LYS A 254 9.31 25.23 -10.87
C LYS A 254 7.96 25.04 -11.56
N PRO A 255 7.02 26.00 -11.48
CA PRO A 255 7.10 27.26 -10.73
C PRO A 255 7.03 27.07 -9.20
N THR A 256 7.55 28.05 -8.45
CA THR A 256 7.47 28.07 -6.99
C THR A 256 6.02 28.06 -6.56
N ARG A 257 5.69 27.16 -5.64
CA ARG A 257 4.33 26.99 -5.16
C ARG A 257 4.03 27.89 -3.96
N PRO A 258 2.76 28.15 -3.66
CA PRO A 258 2.37 28.76 -2.39
C PRO A 258 2.95 28.00 -1.19
N LEU A 259 3.23 28.71 -0.10
CA LEU A 259 3.90 28.16 1.07
C LEU A 259 3.15 26.94 1.67
N PHE A 260 1.82 26.98 1.71
CA PHE A 260 0.98 25.87 2.19
C PHE A 260 1.09 24.60 1.32
N ALA A 261 1.56 24.72 0.08
CA ALA A 261 1.79 23.60 -0.84
C ALA A 261 3.26 23.15 -0.86
N ASN A 262 4.15 23.78 -0.08
CA ASN A 262 5.51 23.29 0.12
C ASN A 262 5.46 21.92 0.77
N ARG A 263 6.12 20.94 0.14
CA ARG A 263 6.02 19.52 0.50
C ARG A 263 6.80 19.17 1.77
N LEU A 264 7.79 19.98 2.14
CA LEU A 264 8.74 19.70 3.20
C LEU A 264 8.59 20.59 4.42
N LEU A 265 7.96 21.76 4.29
CA LEU A 265 7.87 22.77 5.34
C LEU A 265 7.48 22.18 6.71
N PHE A 266 6.31 21.55 6.80
CA PHE A 266 5.82 20.99 8.05
C PHE A 266 6.55 19.71 8.47
N LEU A 267 7.03 18.92 7.51
CA LEU A 267 7.82 17.72 7.80
C LEU A 267 9.17 18.07 8.44
N LEU A 268 9.85 19.09 7.93
CA LEU A 268 11.10 19.58 8.53
C LEU A 268 10.87 20.16 9.92
N ALA A 269 9.77 20.89 10.13
CA ALA A 269 9.39 21.38 11.45
C ALA A 269 9.18 20.24 12.46
N ILE A 270 8.50 19.16 12.05
CA ILE A 270 8.32 17.95 12.87
C ILE A 270 9.67 17.31 13.19
N ILE A 271 10.54 17.16 12.19
CA ILE A 271 11.85 16.51 12.35
C ILE A 271 12.76 17.32 13.28
N ILE A 272 12.85 18.62 13.07
CA ILE A 272 13.71 19.53 13.86
C ILE A 272 13.18 19.64 15.29
N SER A 273 11.87 19.82 15.49
CA SER A 273 11.28 19.90 16.83
C SER A 273 11.45 18.62 17.65
N ALA A 274 11.48 17.46 16.98
CA ALA A 274 11.76 16.18 17.62
C ALA A 274 13.25 15.96 17.95
N GLY A 275 14.16 16.83 17.49
CA GLY A 275 15.60 16.74 17.79
C GLY A 275 16.25 15.44 17.30
N THR A 276 15.79 14.93 16.15
CA THR A 276 16.16 13.59 15.64
C THR A 276 17.39 13.58 14.76
N PHE A 277 17.79 14.73 14.20
CA PHE A 277 19.06 14.84 13.51
C PHE A 277 20.24 14.72 14.47
N LYS A 278 21.30 14.04 14.02
CA LYS A 278 22.53 13.83 14.81
C LYS A 278 23.33 15.12 15.00
N ASN A 279 23.47 15.89 13.92
CA ASN A 279 24.39 17.04 13.86
C ASN A 279 23.69 18.38 13.57
N TYR A 280 22.36 18.40 13.42
CA TYR A 280 21.60 19.59 13.01
C TYR A 280 20.50 19.86 14.03
N LYS A 281 20.66 20.90 14.86
CA LYS A 281 19.73 21.20 15.95
C LYS A 281 18.71 22.26 15.57
N THR A 282 19.06 23.14 14.66
CA THR A 282 18.22 24.26 14.22
C THR A 282 17.90 24.18 12.74
N ILE A 283 16.95 25.02 12.29
CA ILE A 283 16.69 25.18 10.86
C ILE A 283 17.89 25.79 10.14
N ASP A 284 18.61 26.71 10.78
CA ASP A 284 19.80 27.34 10.22
C ASP A 284 20.90 26.30 9.98
N ASP A 285 21.12 25.38 10.93
CA ASP A 285 22.08 24.27 10.75
C ASP A 285 21.74 23.43 9.50
N VAL A 286 20.45 23.17 9.27
CA VAL A 286 19.97 22.40 8.12
C VAL A 286 20.18 23.17 6.82
N LEU A 287 19.87 24.46 6.80
CA LEU A 287 20.03 25.33 5.62
C LEU A 287 21.52 25.64 5.33
N ASP A 288 22.37 25.63 6.34
CA ASP A 288 23.81 25.80 6.25
C ASP A 288 24.55 24.51 5.90
N ALA A 289 23.85 23.37 5.86
CA ALA A 289 24.45 22.12 5.44
C ALA A 289 24.99 22.20 4.00
N ARG A 290 26.29 21.91 3.85
CA ARG A 290 26.99 21.84 2.56
C ARG A 290 27.42 20.40 2.24
N PRO A 291 27.41 19.98 0.97
CA PRO A 291 27.96 18.70 0.56
C PRO A 291 29.47 18.67 0.75
N ASN A 292 30.02 17.47 0.89
CA ASN A 292 31.48 17.30 0.88
C ASN A 292 32.01 17.66 -0.51
N PRO A 293 33.26 18.14 -0.65
CA PRO A 293 33.80 18.61 -1.94
C PRO A 293 33.76 17.61 -3.10
N ARG A 294 33.59 16.31 -2.83
CA ARG A 294 33.49 15.23 -3.83
C ARG A 294 32.06 14.77 -4.13
N SER A 295 31.05 15.44 -3.57
CA SER A 295 29.63 15.09 -3.73
C SER A 295 28.81 16.34 -4.02
N ASN A 296 27.70 16.17 -4.73
CA ASN A 296 26.72 17.25 -4.95
C ASN A 296 25.59 17.21 -3.89
N PHE A 297 25.65 16.27 -2.95
CA PHE A 297 24.67 16.14 -1.87
C PHE A 297 25.31 15.72 -0.54
N ARG A 298 24.66 16.05 0.57
CA ARG A 298 24.94 15.55 1.92
C ARG A 298 23.71 14.87 2.48
N ILE A 299 23.89 13.64 2.97
CA ILE A 299 22.86 12.95 3.76
C ILE A 299 22.92 13.50 5.18
N MET A 300 21.77 13.85 5.74
CA MET A 300 21.65 14.28 7.13
C MET A 300 21.34 13.07 7.98
N GLU A 301 22.29 12.67 8.83
CA GLU A 301 22.17 11.50 9.68
C GLU A 301 21.14 11.70 10.78
N TRP A 302 20.34 10.67 11.02
CA TRP A 302 19.51 10.53 12.22
C TRP A 302 20.39 10.13 13.41
N ARG A 303 19.95 10.47 14.62
CA ARG A 303 20.51 9.90 15.87
C ARG A 303 20.23 8.41 15.91
N ASP A 304 21.17 7.62 16.43
CA ASP A 304 21.05 6.16 16.41
C ASP A 304 19.88 5.68 17.29
N GLU A 305 19.66 6.37 18.41
CA GLU A 305 18.61 6.09 19.38
C GLU A 305 17.18 6.36 18.88
N VAL A 306 16.99 7.16 17.82
CA VAL A 306 15.65 7.50 17.29
C VAL A 306 15.30 6.73 16.01
N LEU A 307 16.19 5.88 15.50
CA LEU A 307 15.98 5.18 14.22
C LEU A 307 14.69 4.36 14.19
N ASP A 308 14.31 3.80 15.33
CA ASP A 308 13.10 2.99 15.49
C ASP A 308 11.86 3.75 15.96
N ASP A 309 12.01 5.05 16.24
CA ASP A 309 10.91 5.93 16.62
C ASP A 309 10.04 6.30 15.43
N LEU A 310 8.77 6.56 15.72
CA LEU A 310 7.76 6.95 14.73
C LEU A 310 7.96 8.41 14.31
N VAL A 311 7.86 8.68 13.01
CA VAL A 311 7.83 10.05 12.50
C VAL A 311 6.50 10.75 12.84
N PHE A 312 5.41 9.98 12.82
CA PHE A 312 4.06 10.47 13.11
C PHE A 312 3.40 9.64 14.22
N PRO A 313 3.80 9.83 15.49
CA PRO A 313 3.15 9.17 16.60
C PRO A 313 1.71 9.66 16.81
N GLU A 314 0.94 8.91 17.61
CA GLU A 314 -0.30 9.43 18.18
C GLU A 314 0.02 10.66 19.05
N MET A 315 -0.84 11.67 18.98
CA MET A 315 -0.70 12.93 19.72
C MET A 315 -1.62 12.90 20.95
N SER A 316 -1.09 13.33 22.09
CA SER A 316 -1.84 13.54 23.34
C SER A 316 -1.90 15.03 23.69
N VAL A 317 -2.65 15.40 24.71
CA VAL A 317 -2.66 16.78 25.26
C VAL A 317 -1.27 17.27 25.68
N ASN A 318 -0.37 16.36 26.05
CA ASN A 318 1.01 16.66 26.45
C ASN A 318 2.01 16.55 25.29
N GLY A 319 1.52 16.39 24.06
CA GLY A 319 2.34 16.23 22.87
C GLY A 319 2.49 14.78 22.39
N PRO A 320 3.52 14.50 21.58
CA PRO A 320 3.75 13.20 20.93
C PRO A 320 3.86 12.03 21.90
N THR A 321 3.23 10.90 21.58
CA THR A 321 3.34 9.65 22.34
C THR A 321 4.30 8.66 21.67
N LYS A 322 4.44 7.44 22.21
CA LYS A 322 5.17 6.33 21.56
C LYS A 322 4.27 5.41 20.71
N LYS A 323 2.98 5.71 20.63
CA LYS A 323 2.00 4.84 19.96
C LYS A 323 1.89 5.19 18.48
N ILE A 324 1.61 4.16 17.67
CA ILE A 324 1.38 4.30 16.23
C ILE A 324 0.10 5.10 15.99
N LYS A 325 0.17 6.12 15.13
CA LYS A 325 -1.02 6.88 14.72
C LYS A 325 -1.99 5.98 13.95
N ASN A 326 -3.26 6.03 14.32
CA ASN A 326 -4.28 5.20 13.70
C ASN A 326 -4.63 5.71 12.29
N ALA A 327 -4.06 5.05 11.26
CA ALA A 327 -4.29 5.38 9.85
C ALA A 327 -5.79 5.34 9.44
N THR A 328 -6.62 4.53 10.10
CA THR A 328 -8.06 4.48 9.80
C THR A 328 -8.78 5.70 10.36
N ALA A 329 -8.43 6.11 11.59
CA ALA A 329 -8.99 7.31 12.22
C ALA A 329 -8.61 8.56 11.43
N TRP A 330 -7.32 8.72 11.10
CA TRP A 330 -6.84 9.82 10.26
C TRP A 330 -7.55 9.87 8.90
N GLY A 331 -7.65 8.72 8.21
CA GLY A 331 -8.37 8.64 6.93
C GLY A 331 -9.87 8.99 7.03
N ALA A 332 -10.50 8.77 8.19
CA ALA A 332 -11.88 9.18 8.44
C ALA A 332 -11.98 10.69 8.69
N GLN A 333 -11.08 11.26 9.50
CA GLN A 333 -11.02 12.69 9.82
C GLN A 333 -10.84 13.53 8.55
N CYS A 334 -9.87 13.20 7.70
CA CYS A 334 -9.70 13.94 6.45
C CYS A 334 -10.89 13.81 5.49
N SER A 335 -11.65 12.72 5.58
CA SER A 335 -12.90 12.59 4.81
C SER A 335 -13.99 13.52 5.32
N ALA A 336 -14.01 13.77 6.64
CA ALA A 336 -14.94 14.70 7.26
C ALA A 336 -14.64 16.13 6.80
N TRP A 337 -13.37 16.56 6.75
CA TRP A 337 -13.02 17.89 6.22
C TRP A 337 -13.51 18.11 4.80
N GLY A 338 -13.27 17.14 3.91
CA GLY A 338 -13.78 17.22 2.53
C GLY A 338 -15.31 17.20 2.39
N SER A 339 -16.05 16.98 3.49
CA SER A 339 -17.51 16.97 3.51
C SER A 339 -18.14 18.27 4.05
N ILE A 340 -17.38 19.13 4.75
CA ILE A 340 -17.90 20.33 5.45
C ILE A 340 -18.29 21.43 4.46
N ASP A 341 -17.51 21.65 3.40
CA ASP A 341 -17.69 22.80 2.48
C ASP A 341 -18.75 22.60 1.38
N GLY A 342 -19.66 21.64 1.52
CA GLY A 342 -20.63 21.37 0.46
C GLY A 342 -19.98 21.03 -0.88
N CYS A 343 -18.72 20.58 -0.84
CA CYS A 343 -17.95 20.12 -1.99
C CYS A 343 -18.79 19.08 -2.74
N LYS A 344 -19.47 19.52 -3.81
CA LYS A 344 -20.52 18.75 -4.47
C LYS A 344 -19.90 17.46 -4.98
N LYS A 345 -20.32 16.35 -4.34
CA LYS A 345 -19.88 14.95 -4.51
C LYS A 345 -18.72 14.50 -3.60
N SER A 346 -19.05 14.38 -2.32
CA SER A 346 -18.83 13.14 -1.54
C SER A 346 -17.38 12.68 -1.40
N VAL A 347 -16.59 13.38 -0.59
CA VAL A 347 -15.25 12.92 -0.19
C VAL A 347 -15.40 11.71 0.74
N LEU A 348 -15.17 10.50 0.20
CA LEU A 348 -15.24 9.24 0.96
C LEU A 348 -13.85 8.62 1.06
N ARG A 349 -13.32 8.52 2.30
CA ARG A 349 -12.12 7.79 2.75
C ARG A 349 -10.90 7.94 1.84
N ILE A 350 -9.90 8.71 2.30
CA ILE A 350 -8.56 8.85 1.68
C ILE A 350 -7.98 7.49 1.22
N GLY A 351 -8.25 6.39 1.95
CA GLY A 351 -7.80 5.05 1.55
C GLY A 351 -8.27 4.54 0.18
N ASN A 352 -9.20 5.25 -0.48
CA ASN A 352 -9.69 4.94 -1.82
C ASN A 352 -9.26 5.94 -2.91
N TRP A 353 -8.46 6.95 -2.56
CA TRP A 353 -7.92 7.87 -3.54
C TRP A 353 -6.85 7.15 -4.35
N ARG A 354 -7.05 7.07 -5.67
CA ARG A 354 -5.99 6.70 -6.60
C ARG A 354 -5.41 8.01 -7.12
N LEU A 355 -4.09 8.13 -7.24
CA LEU A 355 -3.53 9.24 -8.02
C LEU A 355 -3.87 9.00 -9.48
N ALA A 356 -4.45 10.01 -10.13
CA ALA A 356 -4.42 10.04 -11.58
C ALA A 356 -2.95 10.14 -11.97
N ALA A 357 -2.40 9.09 -12.56
CA ALA A 357 -1.10 9.19 -13.20
C ALA A 357 -1.28 10.13 -14.40
N GLN A 358 -0.91 11.40 -14.24
CA GLN A 358 -0.73 12.28 -15.39
C GLN A 358 0.49 11.75 -16.16
N LYS A 359 0.22 10.91 -17.17
CA LYS A 359 1.17 10.67 -18.24
C LYS A 359 1.36 11.98 -18.97
N GLY A 360 2.55 12.56 -18.82
CA GLY A 360 3.06 13.60 -19.70
C GLY A 360 2.24 14.88 -19.69
N SER A 361 2.44 15.73 -18.69
CA SER A 361 2.42 17.17 -18.85
C SER A 361 2.99 17.82 -17.59
N ASN A 362 3.93 18.74 -17.78
CA ASN A 362 4.30 19.75 -16.79
C ASN A 362 3.07 20.65 -16.49
N ALA A 363 2.08 20.11 -15.79
CA ALA A 363 0.88 20.84 -15.42
C ALA A 363 0.63 20.67 -13.92
N LEU A 364 1.08 21.68 -13.18
CA LEU A 364 0.44 22.17 -11.96
C LEU A 364 -0.06 21.07 -11.01
N ILE A 365 0.83 20.18 -10.61
CA ILE A 365 0.95 19.95 -9.19
C ILE A 365 2.16 20.74 -8.82
#